data_AF-S8D4Y5-F1
#
_entry.id   AF-S8D4Y5-F1
#
_cell.length_a   1.000
_cell.length_b   1.000
_cell.length_c   1.000
_cell.angle_alpha   90.00
_cell.angle_beta   90.00
_cell.angle_gamma   90.00
#
_symmetry.space_group_name_H-M   'P 1'
#
loop_
_entity.id
_entity.type
_entity.pdbx_description
1 polymer ?
#
loop_
_entity_poly.entity_id
_entity_poly.type
_entity_poly.pdbx_seq_one_letter_code
_entity_poly.pdbx_strand_id
1 'polypeptide(L)'
;GRFHLDAAEAWAVDVATAAEENAVDLESVATHEIGHVLGLGHSGAKESIMYPSLRPRQRKVELKPDDIAGVQALYGPNPNFAFYRPDDVVASSGSDSRSDQLFFL
;
A
#
# COMPACT_ATOMS: atom_id res chain seq x y z
N GLY A 1 -2.95 -1.19 -17.54
CA GLY A 1 -1.60 -1.76 -17.37
C GLY A 1 -1.60 -3.25 -17.65
N ARG A 2 -0.44 -3.84 -17.91
CA ARG A 2 -0.22 -5.30 -17.88
C ARG A 2 0.62 -5.58 -16.64
N PHE A 3 0.18 -6.49 -15.79
CA PHE A 3 0.90 -6.93 -14.60
C PHE A 3 1.61 -8.24 -14.94
N HIS A 4 2.92 -8.31 -14.78
CA HIS A 4 3.72 -9.50 -15.09
C HIS A 4 4.83 -9.65 -14.05
N LEU A 5 4.98 -10.85 -13.49
CA LEU A 5 6.07 -11.23 -12.60
C LEU A 5 6.98 -12.22 -13.31
N ASP A 6 8.29 -12.04 -13.17
CA ASP A 6 9.28 -12.96 -13.72
C ASP A 6 9.33 -14.26 -12.88
N ALA A 7 9.15 -15.40 -13.53
CA ALA A 7 9.19 -16.70 -12.87
C ALA A 7 10.60 -17.10 -12.39
N ALA A 8 11.65 -16.41 -12.84
CA ALA A 8 13.02 -16.67 -12.43
C ALA A 8 13.39 -16.08 -11.05
N GLU A 9 12.57 -15.18 -10.50
CA GLU A 9 12.84 -14.55 -9.22
C GLU A 9 12.55 -15.45 -8.02
N ALA A 10 13.33 -15.30 -6.96
CA ALA A 10 13.13 -16.00 -5.68
C ALA A 10 12.02 -15.34 -4.86
N TRP A 11 10.77 -15.47 -5.32
CA TRP A 11 9.61 -14.85 -4.67
C TRP A 11 9.36 -15.40 -3.27
N ALA A 12 9.14 -14.49 -2.31
CA ALA A 12 8.72 -14.81 -0.96
C ALA A 12 7.56 -13.93 -0.50
N VAL A 13 6.64 -14.53 0.24
CA VAL A 13 5.55 -13.80 0.95
C VAL A 13 6.03 -13.30 2.31
N ASP A 14 7.03 -13.97 2.90
CA ASP A 14 7.74 -13.51 4.07
C ASP A 14 9.26 -13.60 3.82
N VAL A 15 9.86 -12.47 3.45
CA VAL A 15 11.30 -12.37 3.21
C VAL A 15 12.14 -12.48 4.47
N ALA A 16 11.57 -12.38 5.67
CA ALA A 16 12.29 -12.58 6.92
C ALA A 16 12.59 -14.07 7.14
N THR A 17 11.69 -14.95 6.71
CA THR A 17 11.84 -16.41 6.84
C THR A 17 12.30 -17.11 5.56
N ALA A 18 12.42 -16.38 4.44
CA ALA A 18 12.91 -16.92 3.18
C ALA A 18 14.33 -17.52 3.31
N ALA A 19 14.50 -18.70 2.70
CA ALA A 19 15.76 -19.42 2.65
C ALA A 19 16.79 -18.75 1.72
N GLU A 20 16.32 -18.11 0.66
CA GLU A 20 17.17 -17.45 -0.33
C GLU A 20 17.59 -16.05 0.13
N GLU A 21 18.89 -15.74 0.07
CA GLU A 21 19.41 -14.43 0.45
C GLU A 21 18.97 -13.32 -0.51
N ASN A 22 18.73 -13.66 -1.77
CA ASN A 22 18.21 -12.80 -2.82
C ASN A 22 16.68 -12.80 -2.89
N ALA A 23 15.97 -13.31 -1.88
CA ALA A 23 14.52 -13.36 -1.89
C ALA A 23 13.88 -11.99 -2.16
N VAL A 24 12.91 -11.97 -3.08
CA VAL A 24 12.16 -10.77 -3.48
C VAL A 24 10.80 -10.81 -2.83
N ASP A 25 10.45 -9.72 -2.14
CA ASP A 25 9.15 -9.59 -1.48
C ASP A 25 8.04 -9.43 -2.53
N LEU A 26 7.21 -10.47 -2.67
CA LEU A 26 6.15 -10.53 -3.67
C LEU A 26 5.11 -9.43 -3.46
N GLU A 27 4.77 -9.14 -2.21
CA GLU A 27 3.79 -8.11 -1.86
C GLU A 27 4.27 -6.73 -2.32
N SER A 28 5.54 -6.39 -2.06
CA SER A 28 6.15 -5.12 -2.47
C SER A 28 6.14 -4.91 -3.98
N VAL A 29 6.53 -5.91 -4.76
CA VAL A 29 6.51 -5.81 -6.23
C VAL A 29 5.08 -5.75 -6.74
N ALA A 30 4.16 -6.56 -6.18
CA ALA A 30 2.76 -6.51 -6.58
C ALA A 30 2.13 -5.13 -6.33
N THR A 31 2.40 -4.49 -5.19
CA THR A 31 1.89 -3.14 -4.91
C THR A 31 2.46 -2.12 -5.90
N HIS A 32 3.74 -2.22 -6.27
CA HIS A 32 4.37 -1.36 -7.29
C HIS A 32 3.69 -1.50 -8.66
N GLU A 33 3.52 -2.74 -9.13
CA GLU A 33 2.90 -3.02 -10.44
C GLU A 33 1.41 -2.65 -10.47
N ILE A 34 0.69 -2.81 -9.35
CA ILE A 34 -0.69 -2.29 -9.21
C ILE A 34 -0.69 -0.77 -9.36
N GLY A 35 0.29 -0.06 -8.78
CA GLY A 35 0.46 1.37 -9.00
C GLY A 35 0.58 1.73 -10.48
N HIS A 36 1.36 0.99 -11.26
CA HIS A 36 1.42 1.15 -12.73
C HIS A 36 0.09 0.83 -13.43
N VAL A 37 -0.64 -0.20 -12.98
CA VAL A 37 -1.98 -0.52 -13.51
C VAL A 37 -2.95 0.64 -13.27
N LEU A 38 -2.83 1.32 -12.13
CA LEU A 38 -3.59 2.52 -11.75
C LEU A 38 -3.06 3.82 -12.41
N GLY A 39 -1.97 3.75 -13.19
CA GLY A 39 -1.44 4.89 -13.95
C GLY A 39 -0.39 5.72 -13.21
N LEU A 40 0.11 5.28 -12.06
CA LEU A 40 1.26 5.90 -11.42
C LEU A 40 2.55 5.61 -12.20
N GLY A 41 3.39 6.64 -12.33
CA GLY A 41 4.76 6.50 -12.84
C GLY A 41 5.75 6.19 -11.71
N HIS A 42 7.01 5.95 -12.06
CA HIS A 42 8.06 5.83 -11.07
C HIS A 42 8.25 7.12 -10.26
N SER A 43 8.54 6.97 -8.97
CA SER A 43 8.93 8.06 -8.08
C SER A 43 10.44 8.18 -7.93
N GLY A 44 10.93 9.41 -7.71
CA GLY A 44 12.30 9.68 -7.29
C GLY A 44 12.52 9.50 -5.78
N ALA A 45 11.44 9.39 -4.99
CA ALA A 45 11.48 9.21 -3.55
C ALA A 45 11.83 7.75 -3.21
N LYS A 46 12.93 7.52 -2.49
CA LYS A 46 13.45 6.16 -2.22
C LYS A 46 12.52 5.32 -1.35
N GLU A 47 11.67 5.98 -0.58
CA GLU A 47 10.68 5.43 0.33
C GLU A 47 9.33 5.15 -0.35
N SER A 48 9.03 5.78 -1.49
CA SER A 48 7.78 5.56 -2.25
C SER A 48 7.72 4.15 -2.81
N ILE A 49 6.57 3.47 -2.73
CA ILE A 49 6.37 2.16 -3.36
C ILE A 49 6.69 2.22 -4.85
N MET A 50 6.41 3.35 -5.52
CA MET A 50 6.73 3.57 -6.94
C MET A 50 8.21 3.85 -7.23
N TYR A 51 9.13 3.78 -6.25
CA TYR A 51 10.57 3.85 -6.54
C TYR A 51 11.00 2.64 -7.40
N PRO A 52 11.79 2.83 -8.48
CA PRO A 52 12.03 1.81 -9.51
C PRO A 52 12.95 0.65 -9.10
N SER A 53 13.28 0.52 -7.80
CA SER A 53 14.13 -0.59 -7.34
C SER A 53 13.74 -1.03 -5.93
N LEU A 54 13.75 -2.35 -5.74
CA LEU A 54 13.60 -3.01 -4.45
C LEU A 54 14.88 -3.76 -4.12
N ARG A 55 15.38 -3.64 -2.89
CA ARG A 55 16.56 -4.41 -2.46
C ARG A 55 16.14 -5.84 -2.08
N PRO A 56 17.05 -6.83 -2.20
CA PRO A 56 16.80 -8.15 -1.65
C PRO A 56 16.39 -8.10 -0.18
N ARG A 57 15.42 -8.95 0.19
CA ARG A 57 14.84 -9.05 1.54
C ARG A 57 14.23 -7.76 2.08
N GLN A 58 14.01 -6.76 1.24
CA GLN A 58 13.33 -5.53 1.62
C GLN A 58 11.83 -5.70 1.45
N ARG A 59 11.08 -5.44 2.53
CA ARG A 59 9.62 -5.29 2.48
C ARG A 59 9.26 -3.80 2.42
N LYS A 60 8.38 -3.43 1.49
CA LYS A 60 8.00 -2.06 1.18
C LYS A 60 6.56 -1.98 0.67
N VAL A 61 5.63 -2.21 1.60
CA VAL A 61 4.19 -2.29 1.32
C VAL A 61 3.41 -1.12 1.92
N GLU A 62 4.06 -0.33 2.78
CA GLU A 62 3.46 0.84 3.40
C GLU A 62 3.47 2.02 2.45
N LEU A 63 2.29 2.58 2.17
CA LEU A 63 2.16 3.71 1.26
C LEU A 63 2.85 4.98 1.80
N LYS A 64 3.72 5.53 0.95
CA LYS A 64 4.32 6.87 0.93
C LYS A 64 3.31 8.03 0.94
N PRO A 65 3.51 9.22 1.57
CA PRO A 65 2.74 10.40 1.19
C PRO A 65 2.80 10.70 -0.32
N ASP A 66 3.94 10.42 -0.97
CA ASP A 66 4.11 10.55 -2.43
C ASP A 66 3.19 9.60 -3.20
N ASP A 67 3.08 8.33 -2.78
CA ASP A 67 2.19 7.33 -3.39
C ASP A 67 0.72 7.73 -3.24
N ILE A 68 0.33 8.20 -2.05
CA ILE A 68 -1.02 8.67 -1.74
C ILE A 68 -1.36 9.91 -2.58
N ALA A 69 -0.47 10.89 -2.61
CA ALA A 69 -0.67 12.11 -3.40
C ALA A 69 -0.79 11.79 -4.89
N GLY A 70 0.04 10.88 -5.41
CA GLY A 70 -0.01 10.43 -6.80
C GLY A 70 -1.35 9.80 -7.18
N VAL A 71 -1.85 8.84 -6.38
CA VAL A 71 -3.12 8.17 -6.70
C VAL A 71 -4.31 9.11 -6.52
N GLN A 72 -4.28 10.01 -5.53
CA GLN A 72 -5.33 10.99 -5.31
C GLN A 72 -5.34 12.08 -6.39
N ALA A 73 -4.20 12.41 -7.02
CA ALA A 73 -4.17 13.30 -8.16
C ALA A 73 -4.91 12.72 -9.38
N LEU A 74 -4.97 11.38 -9.50
CA LEU A 74 -5.66 10.69 -10.58
C LEU A 74 -7.15 10.44 -10.29
N TYR A 75 -7.48 10.08 -9.04
CA TYR A 75 -8.81 9.56 -8.69
C TYR A 75 -9.55 10.35 -7.60
N GLY A 76 -8.90 11.35 -7.00
CA GLY A 76 -9.40 12.07 -5.84
C GLY A 76 -9.18 11.33 -4.52
N PRO A 77 -9.39 12.00 -3.38
CA PRO A 77 -9.34 11.36 -2.07
C PRO A 77 -10.53 10.42 -1.86
N ASN A 78 -10.34 9.40 -1.01
CA ASN A 78 -11.44 8.54 -0.60
C ASN A 78 -12.48 9.37 0.16
N PRO A 79 -13.73 9.52 -0.35
CA PRO A 79 -14.76 10.32 0.32
C PRO A 79 -15.13 9.76 1.70
N ASN A 80 -14.97 8.45 1.90
CA ASN A 80 -15.26 7.79 3.17
C ASN A 80 -14.13 7.90 4.20
N PHE A 81 -12.93 8.29 3.78
CA PHE A 81 -11.81 8.55 4.69
C PHE A 81 -12.01 9.86 5.49
N ALA A 82 -12.88 10.75 5.00
CA ALA A 82 -13.23 12.00 5.69
C ALA A 82 -14.37 11.85 6.72
N PHE A 83 -15.09 10.71 6.79
CA PHE A 83 -16.22 10.51 7.72
C PHE A 83 -15.80 10.09 9.13
N TYR A 84 -14.50 10.04 9.43
CA TYR A 84 -14.00 10.07 10.80
C TYR A 84 -13.52 11.49 11.13
N ARG A 85 -14.36 12.50 10.84
CA ARG A 85 -14.24 13.81 11.45
C ARG A 85 -14.67 13.66 12.91
N PRO A 86 -13.82 13.98 13.89
CA PRO A 86 -14.22 14.00 15.30
C PRO A 86 -15.45 14.89 15.58
N ASP A 87 -15.77 15.80 14.67
CA ASP A 87 -16.90 16.73 14.76
C ASP A 87 -18.27 16.09 14.43
N ASP A 88 -18.30 14.96 13.72
CA ASP A 88 -19.56 14.29 13.32
C ASP A 88 -20.16 13.41 14.44
N VAL A 89 -19.43 13.21 15.55
CA VAL A 89 -19.81 12.32 16.67
C VAL A 89 -20.94 12.90 17.54
N VAL A 90 -21.33 14.17 17.34
CA VAL A 90 -22.37 14.83 18.15
C VAL A 90 -23.80 14.58 17.63
N ALA A 91 -23.99 14.05 16.41
CA ALA A 91 -25.30 14.03 15.76
C ALA A 91 -26.02 12.66 15.70
N SER A 92 -25.50 11.58 16.29
CA SER A 92 -26.24 10.30 16.35
C SER A 92 -26.29 9.72 17.77
N SER A 93 -27.07 10.37 18.64
CA SER A 93 -27.61 9.71 19.82
C SER A 93 -28.61 8.64 19.38
N GLY A 94 -28.16 7.38 19.31
CA GLY A 94 -29.01 6.26 18.91
C GLY A 94 -28.30 4.93 19.01
N SER A 95 -28.20 4.42 20.24
CA SER A 95 -28.02 3.01 20.63
C SER A 95 -27.53 2.03 19.57
N ASP A 96 -26.23 1.72 19.57
CA ASP A 96 -25.80 0.32 19.43
C ASP A 96 -24.43 0.14 20.09
N SER A 97 -24.40 -0.54 21.23
CA SER A 97 -23.17 -0.93 21.90
C SER A 97 -22.76 -2.30 21.39
N ARG A 98 -22.20 -2.33 20.19
CA ARG A 98 -21.24 -3.36 19.81
C ARG A 98 -19.89 -2.69 19.67
N SER A 99 -19.11 -2.87 20.73
CA SER A 99 -17.68 -2.72 20.73
C SER A 99 -17.11 -3.44 19.52
N ASP A 100 -16.45 -2.73 18.62
CA ASP A 100 -15.31 -3.29 17.92
C ASP A 100 -14.21 -2.25 17.82
N GLN A 101 -13.09 -2.66 18.41
CA GLN A 101 -11.87 -1.92 18.56
C GLN A 101 -11.12 -1.90 17.21
N LEU A 102 -10.55 -0.74 16.91
CA LEU A 102 -9.22 -0.54 16.31
C LEU A 102 -8.64 -1.68 15.46
N PHE A 103 -8.40 -1.42 14.17
CA PHE A 103 -7.21 -1.91 13.49
C PHE A 103 -6.67 -0.85 12.53
N PHE A 104 -5.58 -0.20 12.94
CA PHE A 104 -4.52 0.22 12.02
C PHE A 104 -3.57 -0.97 11.93
N LEU A 105 -3.53 -1.62 10.77
CA LEU A 105 -2.35 -2.17 10.13
C LEU A 105 -2.62 -2.14 8.62
#